data_AF-A0A7W9XJ25-F1
#
_entry.id   AF-A0A7W9XJ25-F1
#
_cell.length_a   1.000
_cell.length_b   1.000
_cell.length_c   1.000
_cell.angle_alpha   90.00
_cell.angle_beta   90.00
_cell.angle_gamma   90.00
#
_symmetry.space_group_name_H-M   'P 1'
#
loop_
_entity.id
_entity.type
_entity.pdbx_description
1 polymer ?
#
loop_
_entity_poly.entity_id
_entity_poly.type
_entity_poly.pdbx_seq_one_letter_code
_entity_poly.pdbx_strand_id
1 'polypeptide(L)'
;MQSEAKIQQDAFTEIRNRYPQTYGLFFHVPNGGMRDALTAAFLKGAGVVRGIPDLFFLWAGNVYLIEVKTPTGFCSTDQKLIHSVHASQGFKTYIFTSSHDIVSFVSTVIEGGELVGFDLFISPFADAGLVPKYKAELREERMKKLGKAA
;
A
#
# COMPACT_ATOMS: atom_id res chain seq x y z
N MET A 1 -19.35 -6.68 -7.03
CA MET A 1 -18.38 -5.88 -6.25
C MET A 1 -17.04 -5.99 -6.97
N GLN A 2 -16.35 -4.88 -7.25
CA GLN A 2 -15.06 -4.92 -7.95
C GLN A 2 -13.97 -5.50 -7.03
N SER A 3 -12.99 -6.20 -7.58
CA SER A 3 -11.81 -6.69 -6.85
C SER A 3 -10.77 -5.57 -6.67
N GLU A 4 -9.87 -5.71 -5.69
CA GLU A 4 -8.73 -4.79 -5.49
C GLU A 4 -7.91 -4.64 -6.78
N ALA A 5 -7.65 -5.76 -7.47
CA ALA A 5 -6.94 -5.77 -8.74
C ALA A 5 -7.68 -4.97 -9.83
N LYS A 6 -9.01 -5.05 -9.91
CA LYS A 6 -9.79 -4.29 -10.89
C LYS A 6 -9.78 -2.80 -10.58
N ILE A 7 -9.93 -2.43 -9.31
CA ILE A 7 -9.83 -1.03 -8.84
C ILE A 7 -8.47 -0.44 -9.25
N GLN A 8 -7.39 -1.17 -8.98
CA GLN A 8 -6.05 -0.76 -9.34
C GLN A 8 -5.87 -0.63 -10.86
N GLN A 9 -6.32 -1.62 -11.65
CA GLN A 9 -6.23 -1.59 -13.11
C GLN A 9 -6.98 -0.40 -13.72
N ASP A 10 -8.15 -0.08 -13.19
CA ASP A 10 -8.97 1.05 -13.66
C ASP A 10 -8.29 2.38 -13.35
N ALA A 11 -7.77 2.54 -12.14
CA ALA A 11 -7.00 3.73 -11.76
C ALA A 11 -5.76 3.91 -12.65
N PHE A 12 -4.97 2.84 -12.88
CA PHE A 12 -3.81 2.91 -13.78
C PHE A 12 -4.18 3.29 -15.21
N THR A 13 -5.27 2.72 -15.73
CA THR A 13 -5.72 2.98 -17.09
C THR A 13 -6.07 4.45 -17.24
N GLU A 14 -6.87 5.00 -16.32
CA GLU A 14 -7.28 6.40 -16.37
C GLU A 14 -6.11 7.36 -16.13
N ILE A 15 -5.28 7.12 -15.11
CA ILE A 15 -4.13 7.97 -14.80
C ILE A 15 -3.16 8.03 -15.99
N ARG A 16 -2.84 6.90 -16.62
CA ARG A 16 -1.91 6.88 -17.77
C ARG A 16 -2.48 7.58 -19.00
N ASN A 17 -3.80 7.51 -19.21
CA ASN A 17 -4.46 8.20 -20.31
C ASN A 17 -4.51 9.71 -20.10
N ARG A 18 -4.80 10.16 -18.86
CA ARG A 18 -4.94 11.59 -18.52
C ARG A 18 -3.61 12.28 -18.25
N TYR A 19 -2.68 11.57 -17.63
CA TYR A 19 -1.41 12.10 -17.13
C TYR A 19 -0.24 11.20 -17.55
N PRO A 20 0.08 11.10 -18.86
CA PRO A 20 1.16 10.22 -19.34
C PRO A 20 2.53 10.53 -18.71
N GLN A 21 2.74 11.75 -18.21
CA GLN A 21 3.93 12.14 -17.47
C GLN A 21 4.12 11.40 -16.13
N THR A 22 3.13 10.66 -15.64
CA THR A 22 3.29 9.80 -14.47
C THR A 22 4.00 8.48 -14.79
N TYR A 23 4.36 8.22 -16.05
CA TYR A 23 5.10 7.02 -16.43
C TYR A 23 6.47 6.97 -15.71
N GLY A 24 6.69 5.91 -14.94
CA GLY A 24 7.86 5.76 -14.07
C GLY A 24 7.75 6.45 -12.69
N LEU A 25 6.72 7.27 -12.49
CA LEU A 25 6.46 7.99 -11.24
C LEU A 25 5.30 7.38 -10.44
N PHE A 26 4.31 6.78 -11.11
CA PHE A 26 3.21 6.05 -10.50
C PHE A 26 3.30 4.56 -10.87
N PHE A 27 3.60 3.69 -9.91
CA PHE A 27 3.83 2.27 -10.16
C PHE A 27 3.37 1.36 -9.03
N HIS A 28 3.13 0.09 -9.37
CA HIS A 28 2.72 -0.95 -8.43
C HIS A 28 3.94 -1.71 -7.89
N VAL A 29 3.89 -2.06 -6.61
CA VAL A 29 4.86 -2.91 -5.92
C VAL A 29 4.21 -4.28 -5.59
N PRO A 30 4.38 -5.31 -6.45
CA PRO A 30 3.63 -6.58 -6.36
C PRO A 30 4.16 -7.56 -5.30
N ASN A 31 4.47 -7.07 -4.10
CA ASN A 31 5.08 -7.88 -3.04
C ASN A 31 4.13 -8.92 -2.43
N GLY A 32 2.82 -8.77 -2.61
CA GLY A 32 1.80 -9.69 -2.09
C GLY A 32 1.42 -10.86 -3.01
N GLY A 33 1.91 -10.88 -4.25
CA GLY A 33 1.45 -11.83 -5.28
C GLY A 33 1.71 -13.30 -4.94
N MET A 34 0.76 -14.17 -5.32
CA MET A 34 0.93 -15.62 -5.31
C MET A 34 2.08 -16.01 -6.24
N ARG A 35 2.90 -16.95 -5.77
CA ARG A 35 4.09 -17.45 -6.46
C ARG A 35 4.50 -18.77 -5.84
N ASP A 36 5.26 -19.56 -6.59
CA ASP A 36 5.81 -20.81 -6.10
C ASP A 36 6.80 -20.57 -4.94
N ALA A 37 7.07 -21.63 -4.17
CA ALA A 37 7.88 -21.55 -2.96
C ALA A 37 9.32 -21.10 -3.24
N LEU A 38 9.90 -21.51 -4.38
CA LEU A 38 11.28 -21.18 -4.74
C LEU A 38 11.38 -19.69 -5.09
N THR A 39 10.48 -19.19 -5.93
CA THR A 39 10.38 -17.76 -6.27
C THR A 39 10.09 -16.92 -5.04
N ALA A 40 9.23 -17.39 -4.13
CA ALA A 40 8.95 -16.72 -2.87
C ALA A 40 10.21 -16.61 -1.99
N ALA A 41 11.00 -17.67 -1.86
CA ALA A 41 12.23 -17.69 -1.08
C ALA A 41 13.30 -16.77 -1.70
N PHE A 42 13.51 -16.87 -3.01
CA PHE A 42 14.45 -16.02 -3.75
C PHE A 42 14.13 -14.54 -3.58
N LEU A 43 12.89 -14.13 -3.83
CA LEU A 43 12.48 -12.72 -3.73
C LEU A 43 12.56 -12.18 -2.30
N LYS A 44 12.27 -13.00 -1.28
CA LYS A 44 12.52 -12.61 0.12
C LYS A 44 14.01 -12.38 0.38
N GLY A 45 14.88 -13.25 -0.14
CA GLY A 45 16.33 -13.07 -0.09
C GLY A 45 16.82 -11.82 -0.85
N ALA A 46 16.12 -11.45 -1.92
CA ALA A 46 16.37 -10.23 -2.69
C ALA A 46 15.75 -8.95 -2.07
N GLY A 47 15.12 -9.04 -0.89
CA GLY A 47 14.63 -7.87 -0.15
C GLY A 47 13.14 -7.56 -0.32
N VAL A 48 12.33 -8.43 -0.92
CA VAL A 48 10.87 -8.24 -0.95
C VAL A 48 10.31 -8.29 0.47
N VAL A 49 9.66 -7.19 0.87
CA VAL A 49 9.00 -7.04 2.16
C VAL A 49 7.50 -7.21 1.98
N ARG A 50 6.90 -8.11 2.77
CA ARG A 50 5.44 -8.30 2.81
C ARG A 50 4.77 -7.12 3.50
N GLY A 51 3.64 -6.68 2.96
CA GLY A 51 2.84 -5.60 3.51
C GLY A 51 3.26 -4.21 3.06
N ILE A 52 4.23 -4.11 2.16
CA ILE A 52 4.50 -2.86 1.42
C ILE A 52 3.22 -2.44 0.67
N PRO A 53 2.83 -1.15 0.73
CA PRO A 53 1.66 -0.64 0.03
C PRO A 53 1.67 -0.95 -1.46
N ASP A 54 0.49 -1.18 -2.02
CA ASP A 54 0.36 -1.60 -3.41
C ASP A 54 0.95 -0.60 -4.40
N LEU A 55 0.72 0.69 -4.23
CA LEU A 55 1.11 1.73 -5.20
C LEU A 55 2.02 2.77 -4.58
N PHE A 56 3.01 3.17 -5.36
CA PHE A 56 3.95 4.23 -5.05
C PHE A 56 3.77 5.34 -6.08
N PHE A 57 3.60 6.56 -5.59
CA PHE A 57 3.55 7.75 -6.42
C PHE A 57 4.63 8.73 -6.00
N LEU A 58 5.58 9.00 -6.89
CA LEU A 58 6.67 9.93 -6.68
C LEU A 58 6.37 11.20 -7.47
N TRP A 59 6.25 12.34 -6.80
CA TRP A 59 5.94 13.59 -7.49
C TRP A 59 6.51 14.80 -6.75
N ALA A 60 7.17 15.69 -7.49
CA ALA A 60 7.72 16.95 -6.97
C ALA A 60 8.54 16.78 -5.65
N GLY A 61 9.37 15.74 -5.56
CA GLY A 61 10.19 15.46 -4.37
C GLY A 61 9.47 14.76 -3.22
N ASN A 62 8.17 14.47 -3.37
CA ASN A 62 7.36 13.75 -2.39
C ASN A 62 7.13 12.30 -2.81
N VAL A 63 6.86 11.46 -1.82
CA VAL A 63 6.46 10.06 -2.00
C VAL A 63 5.10 9.87 -1.35
N TYR A 64 4.12 9.43 -2.12
CA TYR A 64 2.79 9.06 -1.66
C TYR A 64 2.64 7.54 -1.75
N LEU A 65 2.27 6.93 -0.64
CA LEU A 65 2.10 5.49 -0.51
C LEU A 65 0.61 5.17 -0.50
N ILE A 66 0.16 4.25 -1.34
CA ILE A 66 -1.25 3.93 -1.51
C ILE A 66 -1.45 2.43 -1.36
N GLU A 67 -2.34 2.06 -0.46
CA GLU A 67 -2.85 0.70 -0.28
C GLU A 67 -4.26 0.63 -0.89
N VAL A 68 -4.53 -0.39 -1.70
CA VAL A 68 -5.83 -0.57 -2.35
C VAL A 68 -6.61 -1.62 -1.58
N LYS A 69 -7.87 -1.32 -1.27
CA LYS A 69 -8.80 -2.27 -0.66
C LYS A 69 -10.12 -2.33 -1.40
N THR A 70 -10.89 -3.38 -1.18
CA THR A 70 -12.33 -3.30 -1.45
C THR A 70 -13.03 -2.53 -0.31
N PRO A 71 -14.28 -2.10 -0.49
CA PRO A 71 -15.04 -1.45 0.59
C PRO A 71 -15.17 -2.29 1.88
N THR A 72 -15.02 -3.62 1.77
CA THR A 72 -15.05 -4.57 2.89
C THR A 72 -13.68 -5.21 3.15
N GLY A 73 -12.63 -4.76 2.47
CA GLY A 73 -11.27 -5.28 2.59
C GLY A 73 -10.60 -4.77 3.86
N PHE A 74 -9.65 -5.54 4.38
CA PHE A 74 -8.92 -5.20 5.60
C PHE A 74 -7.42 -5.26 5.38
N CYS A 75 -6.66 -4.44 6.12
CA CYS A 75 -5.21 -4.54 6.17
C CYS A 75 -4.80 -5.76 7.00
N SER A 76 -3.89 -6.57 6.47
CA SER A 76 -3.21 -7.63 7.21
C SER A 76 -2.28 -7.07 8.28
N THR A 77 -1.87 -7.89 9.26
CA THR A 77 -0.95 -7.46 10.33
C THR A 77 0.43 -7.06 9.79
N ASP A 78 0.91 -7.71 8.73
CA ASP A 78 2.12 -7.26 8.00
C ASP A 78 1.92 -5.83 7.44
N GLN A 79 0.78 -5.53 6.82
CA GLN A 79 0.47 -4.18 6.29
C GLN A 79 0.34 -3.12 7.40
N LYS A 80 -0.39 -3.43 8.48
CA LYS A 80 -0.51 -2.53 9.64
C LYS A 80 0.85 -2.17 10.22
N LEU A 81 1.74 -3.16 10.37
CA LEU A 81 3.11 -2.92 10.80
C LEU A 81 3.84 -1.99 9.82
N ILE A 82 3.81 -2.27 8.52
CA ILE A 82 4.51 -1.46 7.54
C ILE A 82 3.99 -0.02 7.50
N HIS A 83 2.67 0.20 7.58
CA HIS A 83 2.10 1.55 7.64
C HIS A 83 2.63 2.34 8.85
N SER A 84 2.67 1.70 10.03
CA SER A 84 3.21 2.33 11.24
C SER A 84 4.72 2.62 11.14
N VAL A 85 5.48 1.74 10.47
CA VAL A 85 6.92 1.93 10.24
C VAL A 85 7.15 3.09 9.28
N HIS A 86 6.39 3.20 8.19
CA HIS A 86 6.46 4.35 7.28
C HIS A 86 6.11 5.65 8.01
N ALA A 87 5.08 5.64 8.86
CA ALA A 87 4.70 6.79 9.67
C ALA A 87 5.81 7.25 10.62
N SER A 88 6.58 6.31 11.19
CA SER A 88 7.75 6.65 12.02
C SER A 88 8.86 7.39 11.26
N GLN A 89 8.83 7.35 9.92
CA GLN A 89 9.75 8.06 9.04
C GLN A 89 9.10 9.30 8.41
N GLY A 90 7.90 9.69 8.83
CA GLY A 90 7.17 10.85 8.32
C GLY A 90 6.35 10.59 7.05
N PHE A 91 6.26 9.34 6.58
CA PHE A 91 5.45 9.01 5.41
C PHE A 91 4.03 8.62 5.80
N LYS A 92 3.06 9.10 5.02
CA LYS A 92 1.65 8.70 5.14
C LYS A 92 1.33 7.60 4.13
N THR A 93 0.58 6.60 4.56
CA THR A 93 -0.05 5.62 3.65
C THR A 93 -1.53 5.93 3.55
N TYR A 94 -2.04 6.07 2.33
CA TYR A 94 -3.45 6.29 2.04
C TYR A 94 -4.11 4.96 1.68
N ILE A 95 -5.31 4.71 2.19
CA ILE A 95 -6.12 3.54 1.83
C ILE A 95 -7.26 4.02 0.94
N PHE A 96 -7.33 3.51 -0.28
CA PHE A 96 -8.42 3.81 -1.20
C PHE A 96 -9.22 2.55 -1.52
N THR A 97 -10.53 2.72 -1.63
CA THR A 97 -11.47 1.62 -1.95
C THR A 97 -12.15 1.75 -3.30
N SER A 98 -11.77 2.74 -4.10
CA SER A 98 -12.31 3.00 -5.43
C SER A 98 -11.22 3.53 -6.36
N SER A 99 -11.35 3.27 -7.66
CA SER A 99 -10.42 3.81 -8.66
C SER A 99 -10.59 5.32 -8.80
N HIS A 100 -11.82 5.81 -8.67
CA HIS A 100 -12.17 7.22 -8.70
C HIS A 100 -11.36 8.03 -7.66
N ASP A 101 -11.29 7.57 -6.41
CA ASP A 101 -10.60 8.31 -5.36
C ASP A 101 -9.08 8.29 -5.56
N ILE A 102 -8.52 7.19 -6.08
CA ILE A 102 -7.10 7.10 -6.46
C ILE A 102 -6.79 8.11 -7.58
N VAL A 103 -7.62 8.14 -8.63
CA VAL A 103 -7.45 9.06 -9.75
C VAL A 103 -7.58 10.51 -9.27
N SER A 104 -8.59 10.81 -8.45
CA SER A 104 -8.80 12.14 -7.89
C SER A 104 -7.59 12.59 -7.07
N PHE A 105 -7.08 11.74 -6.17
CA PHE A 105 -5.88 12.02 -5.40
C PHE A 105 -4.67 12.32 -6.28
N VAL A 106 -4.40 11.46 -7.27
CA VAL A 106 -3.26 11.64 -8.18
C VAL A 106 -3.41 12.92 -9.01
N SER A 107 -4.63 13.21 -9.50
CA SER A 107 -4.94 14.43 -10.25
C SER A 107 -4.65 15.67 -9.42
N THR A 108 -5.15 15.72 -8.18
CA THR A 108 -4.92 16.83 -7.24
C THR A 108 -3.43 17.07 -6.98
N VAL A 109 -2.65 16.01 -6.75
CA VAL A 109 -1.20 16.12 -6.55
C VAL A 109 -0.50 16.69 -7.78
N ILE A 110 -0.86 16.21 -8.98
CA ILE A 110 -0.24 16.65 -10.25
C ILE A 110 -0.55 18.12 -10.53
N GLU A 111 -1.79 18.52 -10.27
CA GLU A 111 -2.31 19.87 -10.52
C GLU A 111 -1.86 20.87 -9.44
N GLY A 112 -1.10 20.43 -8.44
CA GLY A 112 -0.62 21.28 -7.34
C GLY A 112 -1.73 21.71 -6.39
N GLY A 113 -2.85 20.99 -6.38
CA GLY A 113 -3.96 21.24 -5.48
C GLY A 113 -3.67 20.82 -4.05
N GLU A 114 -4.39 21.39 -3.10
CA GLU A 114 -4.31 20.99 -1.70
C GLU A 114 -5.01 19.64 -1.48
N LEU A 115 -4.43 18.79 -0.63
CA LEU A 115 -4.99 17.47 -0.31
C LEU A 115 -6.12 17.51 0.73
N VAL A 116 -6.94 18.57 0.70
CA VAL A 116 -8.06 18.76 1.63
C VAL A 116 -9.04 17.60 1.51
N GLY A 117 -9.37 16.98 2.64
CA GLY A 117 -10.28 15.82 2.69
C GLY A 117 -9.59 14.47 2.44
N PHE A 118 -8.40 14.44 1.84
CA PHE A 118 -7.63 13.20 1.69
C PHE A 118 -7.03 12.71 3.00
N ASP A 119 -7.00 13.54 4.05
CA ASP A 119 -6.63 13.11 5.40
C ASP A 119 -7.54 12.00 5.94
N LEU A 120 -8.81 11.95 5.49
CA LEU A 120 -9.74 10.88 5.87
C LEU A 120 -9.37 9.51 5.28
N PHE A 121 -8.53 9.50 4.24
CA PHE A 121 -8.02 8.29 3.61
C PHE A 121 -6.67 7.87 4.18
N ILE A 122 -6.05 8.67 5.06
CA ILE A 122 -4.83 8.24 5.74
C ILE A 122 -5.14 6.98 6.54
N SER A 123 -4.29 5.97 6.37
CA SER A 123 -4.42 4.71 7.06
C SER A 123 -4.48 4.96 8.58
N PRO A 124 -5.47 4.41 9.29
CA PRO A 124 -5.52 4.52 10.76
C PRO A 124 -4.38 3.76 11.44
N PHE A 125 -3.59 3.00 10.66
CA PHE A 125 -2.41 2.26 11.12
C PHE A 125 -1.11 3.04 10.88
N ALA A 126 -1.16 4.16 10.16
CA ALA A 126 -0.02 5.04 9.91
C ALA A 126 0.27 5.94 11.12
N ASP A 127 0.58 5.31 12.25
CA ASP A 127 0.99 5.96 13.50
C ASP A 127 2.24 5.28 14.04
N ALA A 128 3.30 6.06 14.24
CA ALA A 128 4.59 5.59 14.77
C ALA A 128 4.46 4.91 16.14
N GLY A 129 3.51 5.33 16.96
CA GLY A 129 3.23 4.74 18.28
C GLY A 129 2.69 3.31 18.20
N LEU A 130 2.17 2.88 17.05
CA LEU A 130 1.62 1.54 16.86
C LEU A 130 2.67 0.49 16.45
N VAL A 131 3.90 0.90 16.14
CA VAL A 131 4.97 -0.02 15.72
C VAL A 131 5.21 -1.16 16.73
N PRO A 132 5.35 -0.91 18.05
CA PRO A 132 5.58 -1.99 19.02
C PRO A 132 4.42 -2.98 19.07
N LYS A 133 3.18 -2.48 18.98
CA LYS A 133 1.96 -3.29 18.98
C LYS A 133 1.92 -4.25 17.80
N TYR A 134 2.06 -3.75 16.57
CA TYR A 134 1.97 -4.61 15.39
C TYR A 134 3.18 -5.53 15.23
N LYS A 135 4.36 -5.17 15.77
CA LYS A 135 5.49 -6.10 15.89
C LYS A 135 5.14 -7.29 16.80
N ALA A 136 4.51 -7.04 17.94
CA ALA A 136 4.10 -8.11 18.86
C ALA A 136 3.01 -9.00 18.25
N GLU A 137 1.94 -8.41 17.70
CA GLU A 137 0.86 -9.16 17.03
C GLU A 137 1.41 -10.04 15.90
N LEU A 138 2.27 -9.50 15.05
CA LEU A 138 2.86 -10.25 13.93
C LEU A 138 3.77 -11.40 14.42
N ARG A 139 4.51 -11.20 15.51
CA ARG A 139 5.31 -12.25 16.12
C ARG A 139 4.43 -13.40 16.61
N GLU A 140 3.34 -13.08 17.30
CA GLU A 140 2.38 -14.10 17.77
C GLU A 140 1.76 -14.89 16.61
N GLU A 141 1.34 -14.20 15.55
CA GLU A 141 0.78 -14.86 14.35
C GLU A 141 1.78 -15.82 13.70
N ARG A 142 3.06 -15.42 13.59
CA ARG A 142 4.12 -16.25 13.03
C ARG A 142 4.40 -17.47 13.90
N MET A 143 4.45 -17.31 15.23
CA MET A 143 4.64 -18.42 16.17
C MET A 143 3.49 -19.43 16.11
N LYS A 144 2.24 -18.95 16.04
CA LYS A 144 1.05 -19.81 15.90
C LYS A 144 1.08 -20.61 14.59
N LYS A 145 1.60 -20.04 13.50
CA LYS A 145 1.73 -20.75 12.22
C LYS A 145 2.81 -21.83 12.27
N LEU A 146 3.95 -21.57 12.92
CA LEU A 146 5.01 -22.56 13.09
C LEU A 146 4.56 -23.74 13.96
N GLY A 147 3.88 -23.48 15.08
CA GLY A 147 3.37 -24.53 15.96
C GLY A 147 2.24 -25.39 15.38
N LYS A 148 1.61 -24.95 14.29
CA LYS A 148 0.63 -25.74 13.51
C LYS A 148 1.27 -26.57 12.39
N ALA A 149 2.53 -26.29 12.06
CA ALA A 149 3.28 -26.96 11.00
C ALA A 149 4.28 -28.00 11.54
N ALA A 150 4.41 -28.10 12.86
CA ALA A 150 5.15 -29.13 13.60
C ALA A 150 4.16 -30.20 14.09
#